data_AF-A0A0V0WMS0-F1
#
_entry.id   AF-A0A0V0WMS0-F1
#
_cell.length_a   1.000
_cell.length_b   1.000
_cell.length_c   1.000
_cell.angle_alpha   90.00
_cell.angle_beta   90.00
_cell.angle_gamma   90.00
#
_symmetry.space_group_name_H-M   'P 1'
#
loop_
_entity.id
_entity.type
_entity.pdbx_description
1 polymer ?
#
loop_
_entity_poly.entity_id
_entity_poly.type
_entity_poly.pdbx_seq_one_letter_code
_entity_poly.pdbx_strand_id
1 'polypeptide(L)'
;MSDNSDLLLVSNRCSKTSLVFEARAYKLKHRQTEEISGIQTVGLPTDENIRELDGHTVWCMDGTFKIVPEWHHQMFCIHVFKEGKLIPLVYCLTVRRDLPTYHVIFDNLILKAAALVVVLQPQTVIYDFETALIPAVQASFPSVQIQGCYFHFCQAVLWKVAELRLRTRYLHETETKKKIKMLMATAFLPLPEVPAAVDLLGRNVTGLIAALFDYFRREWMTPNRLPLWNVYNVQTRTNNHLEGWHFKMNRQAGKH
;
A
#
# COMPACT_ATOMS: atom_id res chain seq x y z
N MET A 1 -17.70 -2.89 -28.04
CA MET A 1 -16.33 -2.77 -28.58
C MET A 1 -15.41 -2.52 -27.39
N SER A 2 -14.53 -3.47 -27.12
CA SER A 2 -13.75 -3.59 -25.89
C SER A 2 -12.66 -2.54 -25.81
N ASP A 3 -12.79 -1.65 -24.82
CA ASP A 3 -11.81 -0.64 -24.49
C ASP A 3 -10.63 -1.31 -23.75
N ASN A 4 -9.59 -1.66 -24.51
CA ASN A 4 -8.40 -2.38 -24.04
C ASN A 4 -7.58 -1.49 -23.09
N SER A 5 -7.90 -1.59 -21.81
CA SER A 5 -7.16 -0.97 -20.70
C SER A 5 -6.24 -2.03 -20.07
N ASP A 6 -5.19 -2.39 -20.81
CA ASP A 6 -4.21 -3.41 -20.43
C ASP A 6 -2.90 -2.76 -19.97
N LEU A 7 -2.39 -3.20 -18.81
CA LEU A 7 -1.00 -2.96 -18.44
C LEU A 7 -0.12 -4.09 -18.97
N LEU A 8 0.83 -3.81 -19.87
CA LEU A 8 1.73 -4.82 -20.45
C LEU A 8 3.17 -4.33 -20.40
N LEU A 9 4.09 -5.17 -19.89
CA LEU A 9 5.52 -5.00 -20.13
C LEU A 9 5.84 -5.61 -21.49
N VAL A 10 5.99 -4.77 -22.52
CA VAL A 10 6.28 -5.22 -23.89
C VAL A 10 7.77 -5.03 -24.17
N SER A 11 8.47 -6.13 -24.40
CA SER A 11 9.81 -6.08 -24.99
C SER A 11 9.67 -5.66 -26.45
N ASN A 12 10.22 -4.50 -26.84
CA ASN A 12 10.18 -4.07 -28.23
C ASN A 12 11.32 -4.70 -29.04
N ARG A 13 11.23 -4.63 -30.37
CA ARG A 13 12.21 -5.23 -31.32
C ARG A 13 13.66 -4.72 -31.17
N CYS A 14 13.92 -3.74 -30.31
CA CYS A 14 15.24 -3.21 -29.99
C CYS A 14 15.72 -3.58 -28.57
N SER A 15 15.15 -4.63 -27.96
CA SER A 15 15.51 -5.10 -26.62
C SER A 15 15.25 -4.08 -25.50
N LYS A 16 14.33 -3.13 -25.72
CA LYS A 16 13.90 -2.16 -24.70
C LYS A 16 12.53 -2.54 -24.17
N THR A 17 12.42 -2.72 -22.86
CA THR A 17 11.14 -2.96 -22.19
C THR A 17 10.29 -1.68 -22.26
N SER A 18 8.98 -1.80 -22.44
CA SER A 18 8.05 -0.66 -22.41
C SER A 18 6.92 -1.00 -21.47
N LEU A 19 6.58 -0.09 -20.56
CA LEU A 19 5.37 -0.20 -19.76
C LEU A 19 4.23 0.35 -20.61
N VAL A 20 3.23 -0.45 -20.92
CA VAL A 20 2.02 0.02 -21.61
C VAL A 20 0.93 0.14 -20.56
N PHE A 21 0.24 1.27 -20.44
CA PHE A 21 -0.95 1.47 -19.59
C PHE A 21 -1.97 2.33 -20.35
N GLU A 22 -3.26 1.98 -20.29
CA GLU A 22 -4.35 2.75 -20.93
C GLU A 22 -4.07 3.14 -22.40
N ALA A 23 -3.64 2.16 -23.20
CA ALA A 23 -3.28 2.34 -24.61
C ALA A 23 -2.13 3.34 -24.88
N ARG A 24 -1.40 3.79 -23.83
CA ARG A 24 -0.19 4.59 -23.94
C ARG A 24 1.03 3.70 -23.67
N ALA A 25 1.93 3.62 -24.66
CA ALA A 25 3.20 2.93 -24.52
C ALA A 25 4.26 3.87 -23.92
N TYR A 26 4.56 3.70 -22.64
CA TYR A 26 5.67 4.35 -21.96
C TYR A 26 6.94 3.57 -22.32
N LYS A 27 7.67 4.06 -23.33
CA LYS A 27 9.02 3.54 -23.62
C LYS A 27 9.86 3.67 -22.36
N LEU A 28 10.36 2.56 -21.82
CA LEU A 28 11.49 2.60 -20.88
C LEU A 28 12.70 2.95 -21.74
N LYS A 29 12.83 4.26 -22.01
CA LYS A 29 14.01 4.78 -22.67
C LYS A 29 15.13 4.63 -21.66
N HIS A 30 16.13 3.82 -22.02
CA HIS A 30 17.49 3.84 -21.45
C HIS A 30 18.17 5.20 -21.79
N ARG A 31 17.50 6.31 -21.48
CA ARG A 31 17.98 7.67 -21.73
C ARG A 31 17.76 8.43 -20.44
N GLN A 32 18.88 8.58 -19.73
CA GLN A 32 19.04 9.04 -18.35
C GLN A 32 18.34 8.15 -17.32
N THR A 33 18.76 6.88 -17.28
CA THR A 33 18.87 6.16 -16.02
C THR A 33 19.94 6.86 -15.18
N GLU A 34 19.53 7.68 -14.22
CA GLU A 34 20.41 7.93 -13.08
C GLU A 34 20.35 6.67 -12.21
N GLU A 35 21.30 5.77 -12.44
CA GLU A 35 21.49 4.58 -11.62
C GLU A 35 22.15 5.02 -10.32
N ILE A 36 21.36 5.64 -9.44
CA ILE A 36 21.85 6.05 -8.12
C ILE A 36 21.57 4.89 -7.18
N SER A 37 22.62 4.22 -6.71
CA SER A 37 22.57 3.28 -5.58
C SER A 37 21.65 2.04 -5.75
N GLY A 38 21.44 1.59 -6.99
CA GLY A 38 20.65 0.38 -7.29
C GLY A 38 19.13 0.59 -7.35
N ILE A 39 18.66 1.82 -7.51
CA ILE A 39 17.25 2.11 -7.78
C ILE A 39 17.08 2.37 -9.27
N GLN A 40 16.19 1.62 -9.91
CA GLN A 40 15.71 1.94 -11.26
C GLN A 40 14.31 2.56 -11.14
N THR A 41 14.23 3.87 -11.27
CA THR A 41 12.93 4.55 -11.38
C THR A 41 12.32 4.24 -12.74
N VAL A 42 11.44 3.24 -12.78
CA VAL A 42 10.67 2.90 -13.97
C VAL A 42 9.38 3.73 -13.96
N GLY A 43 9.42 4.82 -14.74
CA GLY A 43 8.34 5.80 -14.82
C GLY A 43 8.60 6.98 -13.87
N LEU A 44 9.50 7.87 -14.26
CA LEU A 44 9.60 9.19 -13.62
C LEU A 44 8.21 9.84 -13.66
N PRO A 45 7.69 10.39 -12.54
CA PRO A 45 6.43 11.10 -12.59
C PRO A 45 6.57 12.23 -13.61
N THR A 46 5.58 12.34 -14.50
CA THR A 46 5.49 13.47 -15.43
C THR A 46 5.25 14.75 -14.63
N ASP A 47 5.53 15.90 -15.22
CA ASP A 47 5.23 17.19 -14.60
C ASP A 47 3.74 17.30 -14.20
N GLU A 48 2.85 16.72 -15.00
CA GLU A 48 1.42 16.58 -14.68
C GLU A 48 1.18 15.74 -13.43
N ASN A 49 1.84 14.58 -13.30
CA ASN A 49 1.69 13.73 -12.12
C ASN A 49 2.18 14.42 -10.85
N ILE A 50 3.25 15.22 -10.93
CA ILE A 50 3.77 15.99 -9.79
C ILE A 50 2.78 17.08 -9.38
N ARG A 51 2.21 17.82 -10.35
CA ARG A 51 1.16 18.81 -10.06
C ARG A 51 -0.12 18.17 -9.53
N GLU A 52 -0.45 16.98 -9.99
CA GLU A 52 -1.59 16.23 -9.47
C GLU A 52 -1.35 15.78 -8.02
N LEU A 53 -0.13 15.33 -7.68
CA LEU A 53 0.26 15.02 -6.29
C LEU A 53 0.12 16.24 -5.38
N ASP A 54 0.58 17.41 -5.84
CA ASP A 54 0.46 18.69 -5.12
C ASP A 54 -1.00 19.08 -4.85
N GLY A 55 -1.89 18.83 -5.81
CA GLY A 55 -3.32 19.08 -5.67
C GLY A 55 -4.04 18.19 -4.67
N HIS A 56 -3.40 17.16 -4.11
CA HIS A 56 -4.01 16.18 -3.21
C HIS A 56 -3.30 16.09 -1.87
N THR A 57 -4.08 16.15 -0.79
CA THR A 57 -3.57 16.09 0.59
C THR A 57 -3.43 14.68 1.15
N VAL A 58 -4.07 13.69 0.53
CA VAL A 58 -4.03 12.28 0.96
C VAL A 58 -3.38 11.43 -0.12
N TRP A 59 -2.25 10.82 0.21
CA TRP A 59 -1.52 9.93 -0.69
C TRP A 59 -1.62 8.49 -0.20
N CYS A 60 -1.78 7.55 -1.13
CA CYS A 60 -1.74 6.11 -0.84
C CYS A 60 -0.46 5.53 -1.40
N MET A 61 0.37 4.95 -0.54
CA MET A 61 1.64 4.33 -0.91
C MET A 61 1.53 2.82 -0.78
N ASP A 62 1.98 2.10 -1.80
CA ASP A 62 1.87 0.64 -1.85
C ASP A 62 3.12 0.02 -2.47
N GLY A 63 3.55 -1.08 -1.87
CA GLY A 63 4.72 -1.82 -2.22
C GLY A 63 4.46 -3.19 -2.85
N THR A 64 3.41 -3.37 -3.67
CA THR A 64 2.96 -4.73 -4.02
C THR A 64 2.72 -5.02 -5.50
N PHE A 65 3.65 -5.72 -6.16
CA PHE A 65 3.35 -6.43 -7.41
C PHE A 65 4.07 -7.76 -7.50
N LYS A 66 3.34 -8.79 -7.95
CA LYS A 66 3.93 -10.06 -8.36
C LYS A 66 4.64 -9.98 -9.73
N ILE A 67 4.54 -8.84 -10.39
CA ILE A 67 4.97 -8.57 -11.77
C ILE A 67 6.22 -7.70 -11.72
N VAL A 68 7.24 -8.20 -11.05
CA VAL A 68 8.50 -7.50 -10.90
C VAL A 68 9.53 -8.33 -11.66
N PRO A 69 10.32 -7.75 -12.59
CA PRO A 69 11.39 -8.47 -13.27
C PRO A 69 12.32 -9.14 -12.24
N GLU A 70 12.90 -10.29 -12.59
CA GLU A 70 13.66 -11.18 -11.68
C GLU A 70 14.71 -10.47 -10.79
N TRP A 71 15.27 -9.35 -11.28
CA TRP A 71 16.31 -8.57 -10.60
C TRP A 71 15.80 -7.50 -9.62
N HIS A 72 14.48 -7.31 -9.49
CA HIS A 72 13.87 -6.31 -8.62
C HIS A 72 13.04 -6.99 -7.52
N HIS A 73 13.03 -6.42 -6.32
CA HIS A 73 12.32 -6.96 -5.17
C HIS A 73 10.88 -6.43 -5.06
N GLN A 74 10.60 -5.22 -5.60
CA GLN A 74 9.30 -4.56 -5.46
C GLN A 74 9.08 -3.51 -6.54
N MET A 75 7.81 -3.27 -6.87
CA MET A 75 7.38 -2.01 -7.47
C MET A 75 6.65 -1.21 -6.40
N PHE A 76 7.19 -0.05 -6.06
CA PHE A 76 6.62 0.93 -5.14
C PHE A 76 5.83 1.95 -5.93
N CYS A 77 4.65 2.32 -5.42
CA CYS A 77 3.76 3.24 -6.11
C CYS A 77 3.16 4.27 -5.17
N ILE A 78 2.98 5.51 -5.67
CA ILE A 78 2.25 6.57 -4.98
C ILE A 78 0.99 6.87 -5.78
N HIS A 79 -0.15 6.89 -5.10
CA HIS A 79 -1.47 7.08 -5.68
C HIS A 79 -2.23 8.19 -4.97
N VAL A 80 -3.21 8.77 -5.66
CA VAL A 80 -4.17 9.74 -5.10
C VAL A 80 -5.60 9.36 -5.46
N PHE A 81 -6.54 9.77 -4.62
CA PHE A 81 -7.96 9.64 -4.92
C PHE A 81 -8.45 10.84 -5.72
N LYS A 82 -8.90 10.60 -6.96
CA LYS A 82 -9.51 11.57 -7.84
C LYS A 82 -10.86 11.05 -8.33
N GLU A 83 -11.93 11.83 -8.11
CA GLU A 83 -13.31 11.48 -8.51
C GLU A 83 -13.75 10.08 -8.06
N GLY A 84 -13.39 9.69 -6.82
CA GLY A 84 -13.71 8.39 -6.26
C GLY A 84 -12.95 7.22 -6.89
N LYS A 85 -11.92 7.49 -7.70
CA LYS A 85 -11.00 6.49 -8.24
C LYS A 85 -9.61 6.72 -7.67
N LEU A 86 -8.89 5.63 -7.48
CA LEU A 86 -7.50 5.69 -7.06
C LEU A 86 -6.61 5.63 -8.29
N ILE A 87 -5.78 6.65 -8.47
CA ILE A 87 -4.96 6.84 -9.66
C ILE A 87 -3.49 6.76 -9.24
N PRO A 88 -2.69 5.85 -9.84
CA PRO A 88 -1.25 5.83 -9.65
C PRO A 88 -0.57 6.98 -10.38
N LEU A 89 0.28 7.72 -9.68
CA LEU A 89 1.01 8.87 -10.21
C LEU A 89 2.52 8.66 -10.24
N VAL A 90 3.05 7.83 -9.34
CA VAL A 90 4.49 7.52 -9.26
C VAL A 90 4.67 6.01 -9.24
N TYR A 91 5.68 5.54 -9.96
CA TYR A 91 6.11 4.15 -9.97
C TYR A 91 7.63 4.10 -9.80
N CYS A 92 8.11 3.21 -8.94
CA CYS A 92 9.53 2.99 -8.70
C CYS A 92 9.79 1.50 -8.65
N LEU A 93 10.73 0.99 -9.44
CA LEU A 93 11.22 -0.37 -9.28
C LEU A 93 12.39 -0.35 -8.31
N THR A 94 12.29 -1.15 -7.27
CA THR A 94 13.28 -1.20 -6.21
C THR A 94 13.88 -2.59 -6.12
N VAL A 95 15.20 -2.66 -5.95
CA VAL A 95 15.91 -3.91 -5.68
C VAL A 95 15.96 -4.22 -4.18
N ARG A 96 15.57 -3.27 -3.32
CA ARG A 96 15.50 -3.41 -1.86
C ARG A 96 14.23 -2.74 -1.33
N ARG A 97 13.85 -3.12 -0.11
CA ARG A 97 12.68 -2.58 0.63
C ARG A 97 13.16 -2.01 1.97
N ASP A 98 14.12 -1.09 1.89
CA ASP A 98 14.82 -0.54 3.05
C ASP A 98 14.74 0.98 3.11
N LEU A 99 15.06 1.53 4.28
CA LEU A 99 14.96 2.96 4.56
C LEU A 99 15.81 3.81 3.58
N PRO A 100 17.10 3.49 3.31
CA PRO A 100 17.89 4.22 2.31
C PRO A 100 17.23 4.24 0.93
N THR A 101 16.61 3.14 0.51
CA THR A 101 15.93 3.08 -0.79
C THR A 101 14.78 4.07 -0.86
N TYR A 102 13.97 4.16 0.20
CA TYR A 102 12.86 5.10 0.25
C TYR A 102 13.31 6.56 0.34
N HIS A 103 14.38 6.87 1.06
CA HIS A 103 14.95 8.22 1.05
C HIS A 103 15.32 8.66 -0.36
N VAL A 104 16.02 7.82 -1.12
CA VAL A 104 16.38 8.15 -2.50
C VAL A 104 15.13 8.37 -3.35
N ILE A 105 14.07 7.58 -3.20
CA ILE A 105 12.80 7.78 -3.92
C ILE A 105 12.21 9.16 -3.60
N PHE A 106 12.10 9.51 -2.33
CA PHE A 106 11.48 10.77 -1.91
C PHE A 106 12.35 11.99 -2.21
N ASP A 107 13.67 11.91 -2.05
CA ASP A 107 14.60 12.99 -2.41
C ASP A 107 14.50 13.29 -3.91
N ASN A 108 14.46 12.27 -4.76
CA ASN A 108 14.26 12.44 -6.21
C ASN A 108 12.90 13.06 -6.54
N LEU A 109 11.84 12.63 -5.85
CA LEU A 109 10.50 13.20 -6.03
C LEU A 109 10.46 14.69 -5.65
N ILE A 110 11.06 15.05 -4.52
CA ILE A 110 11.16 16.42 -4.03
C ILE A 110 12.00 17.29 -4.97
N LEU A 111 13.15 16.81 -5.43
CA LEU A 111 14.00 17.51 -6.39
C LEU A 111 13.26 17.82 -7.69
N LYS A 112 12.46 16.86 -8.19
CA LYS A 112 11.64 17.06 -9.40
C LYS A 112 10.52 18.07 -9.17
N ALA A 113 9.86 18.03 -8.01
CA ALA A 113 8.86 19.02 -7.65
C ALA A 113 9.45 20.43 -7.55
N ALA A 114 10.63 20.56 -6.93
CA ALA A 114 11.34 21.82 -6.83
C ALA A 114 11.71 22.40 -8.21
N ALA A 115 12.11 21.56 -9.17
CA ALA A 115 12.38 21.97 -10.55
C ALA A 115 11.14 22.54 -11.27
N LEU A 116 9.93 22.18 -10.80
CA LEU A 116 8.65 22.67 -11.30
C LEU A 116 8.07 23.80 -10.44
N VAL A 117 8.81 24.28 -9.43
CA VAL A 117 8.36 25.27 -8.46
C VAL A 117 7.12 24.80 -7.69
N VAL A 118 7.06 23.50 -7.42
CA VAL A 118 6.00 22.82 -6.65
C VAL A 118 6.55 22.38 -5.30
N VAL A 119 5.76 22.53 -4.24
CA VAL A 119 6.13 22.08 -2.88
C VAL A 119 5.17 21.00 -2.43
N LEU A 120 5.60 19.75 -2.52
CA LEU A 120 4.79 18.60 -2.13
C LEU A 120 4.59 18.56 -0.60
N GLN A 121 3.33 18.63 -0.15
CA GLN A 121 2.97 18.60 1.26
C GLN A 121 1.75 17.70 1.53
N PRO A 122 1.89 16.37 1.47
CA PRO A 122 0.82 15.48 1.87
C PRO A 122 0.49 15.71 3.35
N GLN A 123 -0.80 15.82 3.67
CA GLN A 123 -1.28 15.87 5.05
C GLN A 123 -1.44 14.48 5.65
N THR A 124 -1.76 13.49 4.81
CA THR A 124 -1.91 12.10 5.24
C THR A 124 -1.31 11.14 4.22
N VAL A 125 -0.54 10.17 4.69
CA VAL A 125 -0.07 9.04 3.89
C VAL A 125 -0.72 7.78 4.42
N ILE A 126 -1.46 7.11 3.54
CA ILE A 126 -2.01 5.78 3.77
C ILE A 126 -1.01 4.75 3.25
N TYR A 127 -0.58 3.81 4.09
CA TYR A 127 0.44 2.82 3.73
C TYR A 127 0.05 1.39 4.15
N ASP A 128 0.79 0.40 3.63
CA ASP A 128 0.52 -1.04 3.73
C ASP A 128 1.21 -1.76 4.91
N PHE A 129 1.63 -1.02 5.94
CA PHE A 129 2.38 -1.52 7.11
C PHE A 129 3.82 -1.94 6.82
N GLU A 130 4.42 -1.55 5.70
CA GLU A 130 5.86 -1.71 5.51
C GLU A 130 6.67 -0.79 6.45
N THR A 131 7.41 -1.39 7.39
CA THR A 131 8.06 -0.66 8.51
C THR A 131 9.07 0.39 8.05
N ALA A 132 9.81 0.12 6.97
CA ALA A 132 10.86 1.03 6.50
C ALA A 132 10.31 2.33 5.87
N LEU A 133 9.05 2.31 5.43
CA LEU A 133 8.41 3.43 4.74
C LEU A 133 8.08 4.58 5.69
N ILE A 134 7.65 4.29 6.91
CA ILE A 134 7.25 5.29 7.91
C ILE A 134 8.37 6.31 8.20
N PRO A 135 9.58 5.88 8.64
CA PRO A 135 10.64 6.83 8.94
C PRO A 135 11.10 7.61 7.70
N ALA A 136 11.06 7.01 6.50
CA ALA A 136 11.39 7.69 5.25
C ALA A 136 10.38 8.81 4.95
N VAL A 137 9.09 8.50 5.01
CA VAL A 137 8.01 9.46 4.77
C VAL A 137 8.06 10.60 5.79
N GLN A 138 8.26 10.31 7.07
CA GLN A 138 8.33 11.34 8.12
C GLN A 138 9.58 12.22 8.00
N ALA A 139 10.72 11.68 7.53
CA ALA A 139 11.90 12.47 7.27
C ALA A 139 11.70 13.42 6.08
N SER A 140 11.04 12.95 5.02
CA SER A 140 10.77 13.73 3.81
C SER A 140 9.61 14.72 3.97
N PHE A 141 8.61 14.40 4.80
CA PHE A 141 7.41 15.19 5.03
C PHE A 141 7.09 15.27 6.54
N PRO A 142 7.76 16.15 7.32
CA PRO A 142 7.70 16.11 8.80
C PRO A 142 6.32 16.30 9.44
N SER A 143 5.39 16.97 8.77
CA SER A 143 4.03 17.25 9.26
C SER A 143 3.00 16.17 8.89
N VAL A 144 3.39 15.16 8.13
CA VAL A 144 2.48 14.15 7.58
C VAL A 144 1.90 13.25 8.67
N GLN A 145 0.60 13.01 8.60
CA GLN A 145 -0.05 11.97 9.40
C GLN A 145 0.10 10.62 8.72
N ILE A 146 0.56 9.62 9.47
CA ILE A 146 0.70 8.26 8.98
C ILE A 146 -0.55 7.48 9.35
N GLN A 147 -1.19 6.88 8.35
CA GLN A 147 -2.38 6.07 8.53
C GLN A 147 -2.17 4.69 7.90
N GLY A 148 -2.39 3.64 8.66
CA GLY A 148 -2.42 2.28 8.15
C GLY A 148 -3.64 2.03 7.26
N CYS A 149 -3.43 1.27 6.19
CA CYS A 149 -4.52 0.83 5.32
C CYS A 149 -5.40 -0.20 6.04
N TYR A 150 -6.69 0.10 6.25
CA TYR A 150 -7.63 -0.83 6.92
C TYR A 150 -7.73 -2.19 6.19
N PHE A 151 -7.61 -2.19 4.87
CA PHE A 151 -7.61 -3.41 4.07
C PHE A 151 -6.40 -4.30 4.38
N HIS A 152 -5.19 -3.74 4.35
CA HIS A 152 -3.96 -4.49 4.67
C HIS A 152 -3.94 -4.94 6.14
N PHE A 153 -4.51 -4.15 7.04
CA PHE A 153 -4.77 -4.58 8.42
C PHE A 153 -5.67 -5.81 8.48
N CYS A 154 -6.82 -5.79 7.79
CA CYS A 154 -7.73 -6.95 7.72
C CYS A 154 -7.03 -8.17 7.12
N GLN A 155 -6.25 -7.99 6.05
CA GLN A 155 -5.49 -9.07 5.43
C GLN A 155 -4.49 -9.69 6.41
N ALA A 156 -3.73 -8.87 7.15
CA ALA A 156 -2.78 -9.36 8.13
C ALA A 156 -3.47 -10.16 9.26
N VAL A 157 -4.64 -9.72 9.73
CA VAL A 157 -5.46 -10.49 10.68
C VAL A 157 -5.89 -11.83 10.06
N LEU A 158 -6.36 -11.83 8.81
CA LEU A 158 -6.79 -13.04 8.10
C LEU A 158 -5.63 -13.99 7.78
N TRP A 159 -4.42 -13.48 7.54
CA TRP A 159 -3.21 -14.29 7.44
C TRP A 159 -2.92 -14.98 8.76
N LYS A 160 -3.04 -14.27 9.89
CA LYS A 160 -2.87 -14.92 11.19
C LYS A 160 -3.93 -15.99 11.46
N VAL A 161 -5.18 -15.75 11.07
CA VAL A 161 -6.26 -16.75 11.12
C VAL A 161 -5.87 -18.00 10.32
N ALA A 162 -5.29 -17.85 9.13
CA ALA A 162 -4.81 -18.98 8.34
C ALA A 162 -3.62 -19.70 8.98
N GLU A 163 -2.64 -18.96 9.50
CA GLU A 163 -1.45 -19.49 10.19
C GLU A 163 -1.85 -20.32 11.43
N LEU A 164 -2.82 -19.84 12.20
CA LEU A 164 -3.41 -20.53 13.35
C LEU A 164 -4.36 -21.67 12.96
N ARG A 165 -4.42 -22.06 11.67
CA ARG A 165 -5.27 -23.13 11.14
C ARG A 165 -6.77 -22.91 11.38
N LEU A 166 -7.21 -21.66 11.56
CA LEU A 166 -8.61 -21.28 11.77
C LEU A 166 -9.37 -21.07 10.45
N ARG A 167 -8.72 -21.19 9.28
CA ARG A 167 -9.34 -20.88 7.97
C ARG A 167 -10.64 -21.63 7.72
N THR A 168 -10.67 -22.95 7.94
CA THR A 168 -11.89 -23.76 7.76
C THR A 168 -13.01 -23.30 8.68
N ARG A 169 -12.68 -23.04 9.95
CA ARG A 169 -13.64 -22.55 10.95
C ARG A 169 -14.17 -21.16 10.60
N TYR A 170 -13.31 -20.25 10.14
CA TYR A 170 -13.71 -18.93 9.66
C TYR A 170 -14.68 -18.99 8.46
N LEU A 171 -14.53 -19.98 7.57
CA LEU A 171 -15.40 -20.14 6.40
C LEU A 171 -16.75 -20.76 6.75
N HIS A 172 -16.78 -21.71 7.69
CA HIS A 172 -17.95 -22.58 7.92
C HIS A 172 -18.62 -22.43 9.29
N GLU A 173 -17.95 -21.87 10.31
CA GLU A 173 -18.54 -21.63 11.64
C GLU A 173 -18.96 -20.16 11.80
N THR A 174 -20.27 -19.92 11.90
CA THR A 174 -20.84 -18.58 12.02
C THR A 174 -20.27 -17.78 13.19
N GLU A 175 -20.14 -18.40 14.38
CA GLU A 175 -19.65 -17.70 15.58
C GLU A 175 -18.18 -17.32 15.47
N THR A 176 -17.33 -18.22 14.95
CA THR A 176 -15.91 -17.94 14.69
C THR A 176 -15.76 -16.82 13.66
N LYS A 177 -16.51 -16.87 12.56
CA LYS A 177 -16.53 -15.83 11.54
C LYS A 177 -16.97 -14.47 12.10
N LYS A 178 -18.07 -14.46 12.86
CA LYS A 178 -18.60 -13.25 13.50
C LYS A 178 -17.57 -12.64 14.44
N LYS A 179 -16.94 -13.44 15.30
CA LYS A 179 -15.97 -12.94 16.28
C LYS A 179 -14.70 -12.37 15.63
N ILE A 180 -14.17 -13.02 14.59
CA ILE A 180 -13.02 -12.50 13.81
C ILE A 180 -13.41 -11.19 13.10
N LYS A 181 -14.60 -11.11 12.51
CA LYS A 181 -15.10 -9.87 11.89
C LYS A 181 -15.28 -8.75 12.89
N MET A 182 -15.81 -9.04 14.09
CA MET A 182 -15.93 -8.06 15.16
C MET A 182 -14.56 -7.58 15.64
N LEU A 183 -13.56 -8.47 15.72
CA LEU A 183 -12.19 -8.09 16.05
C LEU A 183 -11.62 -7.09 15.03
N MET A 184 -11.76 -7.34 13.73
CA MET A 184 -11.35 -6.37 12.69
C MET A 184 -12.16 -5.06 12.76
N ALA A 185 -13.45 -5.15 13.07
CA ALA A 185 -14.33 -3.99 13.18
C ALA A 185 -14.01 -3.06 14.36
N THR A 186 -13.19 -3.50 15.32
CA THR A 186 -12.70 -2.62 16.40
C THR A 186 -11.93 -1.41 15.88
N ALA A 187 -11.42 -1.46 14.64
CA ALA A 187 -10.79 -0.33 13.97
C ALA A 187 -11.74 0.87 13.79
N PHE A 188 -13.06 0.66 13.85
CA PHE A 188 -14.08 1.70 13.74
C PHE A 188 -14.61 2.20 15.08
N LEU A 189 -14.01 1.79 16.20
CA LEU A 189 -14.37 2.32 17.52
C LEU A 189 -13.50 3.54 17.84
N PRO A 190 -14.01 4.48 18.66
CA PRO A 190 -13.18 5.51 19.27
C PRO A 190 -11.92 4.88 19.87
N LEU A 191 -10.74 5.44 19.59
CA LEU A 191 -9.45 4.87 20.00
C LEU A 191 -9.40 4.46 21.49
N PRO A 192 -9.93 5.26 22.45
CA PRO A 192 -9.93 4.87 23.86
C PRO A 192 -10.82 3.66 24.20
N GLU A 193 -11.81 3.34 23.38
CA GLU A 193 -12.75 2.23 23.60
C GLU A 193 -12.23 0.90 23.04
N VAL A 194 -11.27 0.94 22.11
CA VAL A 194 -10.73 -0.25 21.45
C VAL A 194 -10.24 -1.31 22.45
N PRO A 195 -9.44 -0.98 23.49
CA PRO A 195 -8.96 -1.99 24.43
C PRO A 195 -10.08 -2.74 25.15
N ALA A 196 -11.06 -2.00 25.68
CA ALA A 196 -12.19 -2.59 26.40
C ALA A 196 -13.05 -3.48 25.47
N ALA A 197 -13.25 -3.07 24.22
CA ALA A 197 -13.99 -3.84 23.23
C ALA A 197 -13.27 -5.13 22.84
N VAL A 198 -11.95 -5.09 22.61
CA VAL A 198 -11.16 -6.29 22.31
C VAL A 198 -11.19 -7.27 23.48
N ASP A 199 -11.06 -6.77 24.72
CA ASP A 199 -11.13 -7.62 25.90
C ASP A 199 -12.50 -8.25 26.07
N LEU A 200 -13.59 -7.50 25.87
CA LEU A 200 -14.94 -8.04 25.89
C LEU A 200 -15.15 -9.14 24.84
N LEU A 201 -14.68 -8.93 23.62
CA LEU A 201 -14.74 -9.94 22.55
C LEU A 201 -13.93 -11.20 22.89
N GLY A 202 -12.81 -11.02 23.58
CA GLY A 202 -11.94 -12.08 24.07
C GLY A 202 -12.41 -12.77 25.36
N ARG A 203 -13.47 -12.31 26.03
CA ARG A 203 -14.01 -13.02 27.20
C ARG A 203 -14.56 -14.37 26.74
N ASN A 204 -14.09 -15.45 27.36
CA ASN A 204 -14.51 -16.84 27.12
C ASN A 204 -14.10 -17.44 25.76
N VAL A 205 -13.11 -16.87 25.06
CA VAL A 205 -12.51 -17.58 23.92
C VAL A 205 -11.49 -18.60 24.44
N THR A 206 -11.39 -19.76 23.78
CA THR A 206 -10.45 -20.82 24.14
C THR A 206 -9.70 -21.33 22.91
N GLY A 207 -8.62 -22.07 23.15
CA GLY A 207 -7.82 -22.70 22.11
C GLY A 207 -7.26 -21.71 21.08
N LEU A 208 -7.37 -22.05 19.80
CA LEU A 208 -6.80 -21.27 18.70
C LEU A 208 -7.39 -19.86 18.56
N ILE A 209 -8.65 -19.65 18.99
CA ILE A 209 -9.25 -18.30 19.00
C ILE A 209 -8.60 -17.45 20.09
N ALA A 210 -8.33 -18.00 21.29
CA ALA A 210 -7.58 -17.27 22.31
C ALA A 210 -6.19 -16.85 21.82
N ALA A 211 -5.47 -17.78 21.15
CA ALA A 211 -4.17 -17.48 20.55
C ALA A 211 -4.21 -16.34 19.51
N LEU A 212 -5.32 -16.20 18.76
CA LEU A 212 -5.51 -15.07 17.84
C LEU A 212 -5.65 -13.74 18.59
N PHE A 213 -6.43 -13.71 19.68
CA PHE A 213 -6.59 -12.50 20.50
C PHE A 213 -5.28 -12.10 21.18
N ASP A 214 -4.51 -13.06 21.68
CA ASP A 214 -3.21 -12.79 22.31
C ASP A 214 -2.20 -12.23 21.30
N TYR A 215 -2.17 -12.80 20.09
CA TYR A 215 -1.42 -12.21 18.98
C TYR A 215 -1.90 -10.79 18.68
N PHE A 216 -3.21 -10.58 18.59
CA PHE A 216 -3.77 -9.28 18.24
C PHE A 216 -3.37 -8.20 19.23
N ARG A 217 -3.43 -8.49 20.54
CA ARG A 217 -2.98 -7.56 21.59
C ARG A 217 -1.49 -7.21 21.44
N ARG A 218 -0.64 -8.23 21.27
CA ARG A 218 0.81 -8.04 21.19
C ARG A 218 1.24 -7.29 19.93
N GLU A 219 0.61 -7.60 18.81
CA GLU A 219 1.02 -7.07 17.50
C GLU A 219 0.36 -5.72 17.20
N TRP A 220 -0.94 -5.58 17.45
CA TRP A 220 -1.73 -4.46 16.96
C TRP A 220 -2.10 -3.46 18.05
N MET A 221 -2.12 -3.84 19.33
CA MET A 221 -2.55 -2.94 20.41
C MET A 221 -1.41 -2.23 21.15
N THR A 222 -0.21 -2.18 20.57
CA THR A 222 0.90 -1.40 21.14
C THR A 222 0.64 0.12 20.98
N PRO A 223 1.17 0.98 21.87
CA PRO A 223 0.94 2.43 21.78
C PRO A 223 1.31 3.04 20.42
N ASN A 224 2.35 2.51 19.78
CA ASN A 224 2.84 3.02 18.50
C ASN A 224 2.07 2.49 17.29
N ARG A 225 1.33 1.38 17.43
CA ARG A 225 0.64 0.72 16.31
C ARG A 225 -0.86 0.86 16.36
N LEU A 226 -1.45 0.89 17.55
CA LEU A 226 -2.89 1.05 17.76
C LEU A 226 -3.48 2.26 16.99
N PRO A 227 -2.86 3.45 17.02
CA PRO A 227 -3.38 4.60 16.27
C PRO A 227 -3.30 4.42 14.75
N LEU A 228 -2.37 3.61 14.25
CA LEU A 228 -2.12 3.50 12.81
C LEU A 228 -3.25 2.77 12.08
N TRP A 229 -3.79 1.67 12.64
CA TRP A 229 -4.85 0.90 11.98
C TRP A 229 -6.26 1.31 12.41
N ASN A 230 -6.39 2.19 13.41
CA ASN A 230 -7.69 2.74 13.81
C ASN A 230 -8.16 3.73 12.74
N VAL A 231 -9.36 3.49 12.21
CA VAL A 231 -9.95 4.28 11.12
C VAL A 231 -11.27 4.93 11.54
N TYR A 232 -11.44 5.17 12.85
CA TYR A 232 -12.57 5.90 13.39
C TYR A 232 -12.59 7.34 12.85
N ASN A 233 -13.74 7.76 12.29
CA ASN A 233 -13.93 9.07 11.65
C ASN A 233 -12.98 9.42 10.49
N VAL A 234 -12.22 8.45 9.98
CA VAL A 234 -11.40 8.64 8.78
C VAL A 234 -12.30 8.60 7.54
N GLN A 235 -12.12 9.50 6.57
CA GLN A 235 -12.88 9.46 5.31
C GLN A 235 -12.31 8.44 4.32
N THR A 236 -10.99 8.46 4.11
CA THR A 236 -10.28 7.55 3.20
C THR A 236 -9.63 6.42 3.99
N ARG A 237 -10.29 5.26 4.06
CA ARG A 237 -9.91 4.15 4.96
C ARG A 237 -9.22 2.98 4.28
N THR A 238 -9.59 2.74 3.02
CA THR A 238 -9.24 1.53 2.30
C THR A 238 -8.67 1.84 0.94
N ASN A 239 -7.74 1.00 0.56
CA ASN A 239 -7.19 0.92 -0.78
C ASN A 239 -8.02 0.00 -1.70
N ASN A 240 -9.32 -0.18 -1.49
CA ASN A 240 -10.12 -1.15 -2.27
C ASN A 240 -10.04 -0.93 -3.79
N HIS A 241 -9.82 0.31 -4.24
CA HIS A 241 -9.53 0.62 -5.64
C HIS A 241 -8.15 0.13 -6.10
N LEU A 242 -7.16 0.18 -5.21
CA LEU A 242 -5.85 -0.41 -5.41
C LEU A 242 -5.97 -1.93 -5.50
N GLU A 243 -6.90 -2.60 -4.82
CA GLU A 243 -7.19 -4.03 -5.07
C GLU A 243 -7.91 -4.27 -6.40
N GLY A 244 -8.89 -3.45 -6.79
CA GLY A 244 -9.47 -3.52 -8.14
C GLY A 244 -8.40 -3.39 -9.23
N TRP A 245 -7.40 -2.53 -8.97
CA TRP A 245 -6.24 -2.34 -9.82
C TRP A 245 -5.20 -3.47 -9.68
N HIS A 246 -4.83 -3.96 -8.49
CA HIS A 246 -3.92 -5.10 -8.26
C HIS A 246 -4.49 -6.41 -8.77
N PHE A 247 -5.79 -6.63 -8.62
CA PHE A 247 -6.50 -7.81 -9.13
C PHE A 247 -6.54 -7.77 -10.66
N LYS A 248 -6.81 -6.60 -11.25
CA LYS A 248 -6.72 -6.38 -12.71
C LYS A 248 -5.29 -6.64 -13.20
N MET A 249 -4.28 -6.07 -12.54
CA MET A 249 -2.86 -6.25 -12.82
C MET A 249 -2.45 -7.73 -12.75
N ASN A 250 -2.72 -8.41 -11.63
CA ASN A 250 -2.33 -9.81 -11.41
C ASN A 250 -3.07 -10.81 -12.31
N ARG A 251 -4.30 -10.51 -12.72
CA ARG A 251 -5.07 -11.36 -13.66
C ARG A 251 -4.60 -11.16 -15.10
N GLN A 252 -4.17 -9.96 -15.47
CA GLN A 252 -3.71 -9.61 -16.82
C GLN A 252 -2.26 -10.02 -17.10
N ALA A 253 -1.41 -10.11 -16.06
CA ALA A 253 0.01 -10.41 -16.24
C ALA A 253 0.35 -11.84 -16.71
N GLY A 254 -0.63 -12.76 -16.72
CA GLY A 254 -0.37 -14.16 -17.03
C GLY A 254 0.51 -14.83 -15.98
N LYS A 255 0.30 -16.12 -15.73
CA LYS A 255 1.33 -16.91 -15.05
C LYS A 255 2.46 -17.08 -16.07
N HIS A 256 3.59 -16.44 -15.84
CA HIS A 256 4.85 -16.89 -16.43
C HIS A 256 5.24 -18.23 -15.81
#